data_AF-Q0RFF0-F1
#
_entry.id   AF-Q0RFF0-F1
#
_cell.length_a   1.000
_cell.length_b   1.000
_cell.length_c   1.000
_cell.angle_alpha   90.00
_cell.angle_beta   90.00
_cell.angle_gamma   90.00
#
_symmetry.space_group_name_H-M   'P 1'
#
loop_
_entity.id
_entity.type
_entity.pdbx_description
1 polymer ?
#
loop_
_entity_poly.entity_id
_entity_poly.type
_entity_poly.pdbx_seq_one_letter_code
_entity_poly.pdbx_strand_id
1 'polypeptide(L)'
;MKVTGSDARLIRGRSALVFVRLWITFYDHSHGGVRSRTGPGRDLPGHGGCGPASGGTARRSGRPRPETWRRRPSPPQGRCCAEGGQSPETGPDGQRRRPTSQGETVVQILATSGGFLPDGRYGAKVGPILTHAIELAAAGPRPRVCLLQTALGDDQGAYARGYAAFNRDRPDVRVSHLALFPMPNIPDIRGHLLAQDVIWAGGGSVANLLAVWAVHGLGEILREAWEAGVVLGGVSAGSLCWHVGGTTDSFGPDLRPVTNGLALLPFSNTPHYDSEPGRRPLYQRLVADGTLPAGWATDDGVGLHFRGTDLVEAVADRPGVHAWRVERGPDGAAVETPVVPRLLPGASGADLPG
;
A
#
# COMPACT_ATOMS: atom_id res chain seq x y z
N MET A 1 57.37 -29.57 -23.60
CA MET A 1 56.01 -30.07 -23.87
C MET A 1 55.07 -28.87 -23.94
N LYS A 2 54.02 -28.89 -24.77
CA LYS A 2 53.24 -27.68 -25.17
C LYS A 2 52.21 -27.20 -24.11
N VAL A 3 51.78 -25.95 -24.27
CA VAL A 3 50.68 -25.27 -23.54
C VAL A 3 49.36 -25.39 -24.29
N THR A 4 48.26 -25.71 -23.57
CA THR A 4 46.81 -25.42 -23.78
C THR A 4 46.05 -26.00 -22.56
N GLY A 5 44.87 -25.53 -22.10
CA GLY A 5 44.03 -24.38 -22.48
C GLY A 5 42.54 -24.62 -22.09
N SER A 6 41.81 -23.61 -21.59
CA SER A 6 40.38 -23.66 -21.13
C SER A 6 40.08 -24.64 -19.95
N ASP A 7 39.10 -24.44 -19.07
CA ASP A 7 38.07 -23.40 -18.93
C ASP A 7 37.71 -23.17 -17.46
N ALA A 8 37.41 -21.93 -17.06
CA ALA A 8 36.94 -21.60 -15.71
C ALA A 8 35.71 -20.69 -15.78
N ARG A 9 34.51 -21.29 -15.78
CA ARG A 9 33.23 -20.56 -15.63
C ARG A 9 32.08 -21.51 -15.27
N LEU A 10 31.61 -21.47 -14.03
CA LEU A 10 30.22 -21.78 -13.71
C LEU A 10 29.73 -20.80 -12.65
N ILE A 11 28.69 -20.03 -13.01
CA ILE A 11 28.27 -18.82 -12.29
C ILE A 11 27.37 -19.21 -11.11
N ARG A 12 27.65 -18.62 -9.94
CA ARG A 12 26.75 -18.66 -8.76
C ARG A 12 25.46 -17.91 -9.10
N GLY A 13 24.39 -18.63 -9.37
CA GLY A 13 23.05 -18.07 -9.59
C GLY A 13 22.06 -18.54 -8.53
N ARG A 14 21.90 -17.77 -7.45
CA ARG A 14 20.77 -17.79 -6.47
C ARG A 14 21.05 -16.78 -5.35
N SER A 15 20.62 -15.54 -5.54
CA SER A 15 20.27 -14.54 -4.50
C SER A 15 19.85 -13.23 -5.19
N ALA A 16 18.54 -13.04 -5.36
CA ALA A 16 17.90 -11.81 -5.87
C ALA A 16 16.37 -11.87 -5.73
N LEU A 17 15.77 -13.06 -5.90
CA LEU A 17 14.32 -13.26 -6.04
C LEU A 17 13.47 -13.15 -4.76
N VAL A 18 14.00 -12.56 -3.68
CA VAL A 18 13.44 -12.72 -2.32
C VAL A 18 12.67 -11.48 -1.82
N PHE A 19 13.02 -10.26 -2.22
CA PHE A 19 12.48 -9.05 -1.57
C PHE A 19 11.09 -8.61 -2.06
N VAL A 20 10.85 -8.44 -3.37
CA VAL A 20 9.49 -8.13 -3.88
C VAL A 20 8.49 -9.23 -3.52
N ARG A 21 8.94 -10.50 -3.51
CA ARG A 21 8.11 -11.62 -3.07
C ARG A 21 7.71 -11.49 -1.60
N LEU A 22 8.52 -10.92 -0.72
CA LEU A 22 8.17 -10.74 0.69
C LEU A 22 7.02 -9.73 0.89
N TRP A 23 6.94 -8.64 0.13
CA TRP A 23 5.87 -7.66 0.32
C TRP A 23 4.50 -8.13 -0.19
N ILE A 24 4.46 -8.94 -1.27
CA ILE A 24 3.21 -9.50 -1.80
C ILE A 24 2.83 -10.83 -1.11
N THR A 25 3.78 -11.73 -0.84
CA THR A 25 3.48 -13.06 -0.26
C THR A 25 3.06 -12.98 1.21
N PHE A 26 3.36 -11.88 1.91
CA PHE A 26 2.83 -11.62 3.26
C PHE A 26 1.31 -11.38 3.31
N TYR A 27 0.63 -11.21 2.16
CA TYR A 27 -0.82 -11.03 2.08
C TYR A 27 -1.61 -12.29 1.66
N ASP A 28 -0.95 -13.35 1.17
CA ASP A 28 -1.63 -14.45 0.46
C ASP A 28 -1.97 -15.69 1.32
N HIS A 29 -1.87 -15.64 2.64
CA HIS A 29 -2.08 -16.81 3.52
C HIS A 29 -3.16 -16.62 4.59
N SER A 30 -4.36 -16.19 4.16
CA SER A 30 -5.57 -16.08 4.99
C SER A 30 -6.80 -16.78 4.42
N HIS A 31 -6.64 -17.79 3.54
CA HIS A 31 -7.72 -18.71 3.14
C HIS A 31 -7.43 -20.14 3.57
N GLY A 32 -8.30 -20.68 4.43
CA GLY A 32 -8.09 -21.96 5.12
C GLY A 32 -8.20 -23.17 4.20
N GLY A 33 -7.17 -24.01 4.20
CA GLY A 33 -7.20 -25.36 3.62
C GLY A 33 -6.90 -26.41 4.68
N VAL A 34 -7.95 -26.99 5.28
CA VAL A 34 -7.82 -28.15 6.19
C VAL A 34 -7.30 -29.34 5.37
N ARG A 35 -5.99 -29.61 5.44
CA ARG A 35 -5.40 -30.83 4.87
C ARG A 35 -5.59 -31.98 5.84
N SER A 36 -6.58 -32.82 5.55
CA SER A 36 -6.72 -34.14 6.16
C SER A 36 -5.45 -34.97 5.92
N ARG A 37 -4.89 -35.54 6.99
CA ARG A 37 -3.82 -36.54 6.91
C ARG A 37 -4.43 -37.91 6.64
N THR A 38 -4.36 -38.39 5.40
CA THR A 38 -4.58 -39.80 5.08
C THR A 38 -3.24 -40.55 5.02
N GLY A 39 -3.02 -41.48 5.96
CA GLY A 39 -1.96 -42.47 5.87
C GLY A 39 -2.32 -43.60 4.87
N PRO A 40 -1.35 -44.41 4.41
CA PRO A 40 -1.58 -45.35 3.33
C PRO A 40 -2.07 -46.74 3.78
N GLY A 41 -2.96 -47.31 2.97
CA GLY A 41 -2.91 -48.73 2.58
C GLY A 41 -3.56 -49.78 3.47
N ARG A 42 -4.68 -50.35 2.99
CA ARG A 42 -4.92 -51.82 2.89
C ARG A 42 -6.20 -52.12 2.10
N ASP A 43 -6.03 -52.17 0.79
CA ASP A 43 -6.35 -53.30 -0.09
C ASP A 43 -7.57 -54.24 0.14
N LEU A 44 -8.23 -54.48 -1.01
CA LEU A 44 -9.05 -55.64 -1.44
C LEU A 44 -10.60 -55.59 -1.27
N PRO A 45 -11.36 -56.27 -2.18
CA PRO A 45 -12.55 -55.63 -2.78
C PRO A 45 -13.82 -56.51 -2.83
N GLY A 46 -14.89 -55.91 -3.37
CA GLY A 46 -15.77 -56.61 -4.31
C GLY A 46 -17.22 -56.87 -3.89
N HIS A 47 -18.14 -56.50 -4.80
CA HIS A 47 -19.57 -56.86 -4.84
C HIS A 47 -20.45 -56.31 -3.68
N GLY A 48 -21.67 -55.82 -3.90
CA GLY A 48 -22.56 -55.92 -5.06
C GLY A 48 -23.73 -56.84 -4.72
N GLY A 49 -24.82 -56.30 -4.18
CA GLY A 49 -25.98 -57.10 -3.74
C GLY A 49 -27.19 -56.27 -3.32
N CYS A 50 -28.35 -56.65 -3.86
CA CYS A 50 -29.66 -56.04 -3.68
C CYS A 50 -30.23 -56.12 -2.25
N GLY A 51 -31.27 -55.32 -1.95
CA GLY A 51 -32.25 -55.61 -0.89
C GLY A 51 -33.22 -56.75 -1.29
N PRO A 52 -34.44 -56.90 -0.71
CA PRO A 52 -35.23 -55.89 0.04
C PRO A 52 -35.95 -56.49 1.29
N ALA A 53 -37.23 -56.10 1.53
CA ALA A 53 -38.23 -56.59 2.50
C ALA A 53 -38.27 -55.81 3.85
N SER A 54 -39.26 -54.95 4.13
CA SER A 54 -40.69 -55.17 4.50
C SER A 54 -40.89 -55.35 6.01
N GLY A 55 -41.93 -54.88 6.70
CA GLY A 55 -42.98 -53.86 6.48
C GLY A 55 -43.21 -53.16 7.83
N GLY A 56 -44.18 -52.30 8.12
CA GLY A 56 -45.42 -51.88 7.47
C GLY A 56 -46.36 -51.33 8.57
N THR A 57 -47.26 -50.39 8.24
CA THR A 57 -48.40 -49.89 9.08
C THR A 57 -48.08 -49.14 10.40
N ALA A 58 -48.83 -48.13 10.87
CA ALA A 58 -49.89 -47.33 10.25
C ALA A 58 -50.25 -46.03 11.04
N ARG A 59 -50.76 -45.03 10.31
CA ARG A 59 -51.82 -44.03 10.68
C ARG A 59 -51.61 -42.96 11.78
N ARG A 60 -51.75 -41.69 11.31
CA ARG A 60 -52.53 -40.53 11.87
C ARG A 60 -52.05 -39.96 13.24
N SER A 61 -52.15 -38.67 13.55
CA SER A 61 -52.96 -37.53 13.05
C SER A 61 -52.33 -36.16 13.45
N GLY A 62 -52.90 -35.03 12.98
CA GLY A 62 -52.81 -33.75 13.70
C GLY A 62 -51.95 -32.61 13.10
N ARG A 63 -52.61 -31.63 12.47
CA ARG A 63 -52.16 -30.21 12.35
C ARG A 63 -52.71 -29.42 13.58
N PRO A 64 -52.35 -28.14 13.87
CA PRO A 64 -51.68 -27.12 13.03
C PRO A 64 -50.57 -26.26 13.72
N ARG A 65 -50.06 -25.24 12.99
CA ARG A 65 -49.30 -24.09 13.53
C ARG A 65 -50.20 -23.14 14.34
N PRO A 66 -49.64 -22.19 15.11
CA PRO A 66 -49.78 -20.79 14.66
C PRO A 66 -48.56 -19.87 14.88
N GLU A 67 -48.58 -18.73 14.21
CA GLU A 67 -47.68 -17.58 14.43
C GLU A 67 -48.21 -16.67 15.55
N THR A 68 -47.34 -15.86 16.17
CA THR A 68 -47.48 -14.38 16.34
C THR A 68 -46.50 -13.84 17.37
N TRP A 69 -45.59 -12.95 16.96
CA TRP A 69 -44.78 -12.14 17.87
C TRP A 69 -45.57 -10.91 18.34
N ARG A 70 -45.83 -10.80 19.65
CA ARG A 70 -46.54 -9.64 20.23
C ARG A 70 -45.58 -8.51 20.60
N ARG A 71 -46.03 -7.27 20.35
CA ARG A 71 -45.34 -6.02 20.70
C ARG A 71 -45.18 -5.87 22.23
N ARG A 72 -44.06 -5.29 22.68
CA ARG A 72 -43.86 -4.82 24.06
C ARG A 72 -44.23 -3.32 24.20
N PRO A 73 -44.82 -2.87 25.33
CA PRO A 73 -45.11 -1.46 25.60
C PRO A 73 -43.91 -0.72 26.24
N SER A 74 -43.91 0.61 26.12
CA SER A 74 -42.91 1.53 26.68
C SER A 74 -43.09 1.76 28.20
N PRO A 75 -42.03 2.11 28.94
CA PRO A 75 -42.12 2.50 30.35
C PRO A 75 -42.60 3.96 30.55
N PRO A 76 -43.15 4.31 31.73
CA PRO A 76 -43.80 5.60 31.98
C PRO A 76 -42.83 6.75 32.31
N GLN A 77 -43.34 7.97 32.13
CA GLN A 77 -42.64 9.23 32.40
C GLN A 77 -42.59 9.54 33.91
N GLY A 78 -41.40 9.82 34.44
CA GLY A 78 -41.21 10.39 35.77
C GLY A 78 -40.79 11.86 35.69
N ARG A 79 -41.46 12.74 36.45
CA ARG A 79 -41.04 14.12 36.70
C ARG A 79 -40.49 14.24 38.12
N CYS A 80 -39.31 14.84 38.27
CA CYS A 80 -38.84 15.46 39.51
C CYS A 80 -38.09 16.76 39.16
N CYS A 81 -38.02 17.68 40.12
CA CYS A 81 -37.66 19.08 39.89
C CYS A 81 -36.16 19.38 40.02
N ALA A 82 -35.78 20.47 39.36
CA ALA A 82 -34.65 21.39 39.58
C ALA A 82 -33.52 21.01 40.57
N GLU A 83 -32.27 21.18 40.13
CA GLU A 83 -31.45 22.32 40.55
C GLU A 83 -30.28 22.57 39.57
N GLY A 84 -29.71 23.78 39.59
CA GLY A 84 -28.76 24.24 38.58
C GLY A 84 -27.29 23.94 38.91
N GLY A 85 -26.55 23.42 37.93
CA GLY A 85 -25.09 23.32 37.97
C GLY A 85 -24.52 23.58 36.59
N GLN A 86 -23.73 24.65 36.43
CA GLN A 86 -23.10 25.00 35.16
C GLN A 86 -21.87 24.12 34.94
N SER A 87 -21.94 23.22 33.96
CA SER A 87 -20.76 22.53 33.40
C SER A 87 -20.22 23.33 32.21
N PRO A 88 -18.89 23.51 32.05
CA PRO A 88 -18.34 24.21 30.90
C PRO A 88 -18.51 23.35 29.64
N GLU A 89 -19.12 23.91 28.60
CA GLU A 89 -19.22 23.25 27.29
C GLU A 89 -17.85 23.19 26.61
N THR A 90 -17.20 22.01 26.64
CA THR A 90 -16.09 21.71 25.73
C THR A 90 -16.64 21.32 24.36
N GLY A 91 -16.95 22.31 23.53
CA GLY A 91 -17.37 22.09 22.14
C GLY A 91 -16.29 21.39 21.31
N PRO A 92 -16.64 20.43 20.43
CA PRO A 92 -15.67 19.64 19.67
C PRO A 92 -15.27 20.35 18.38
N ASP A 93 -14.65 21.53 18.45
CA ASP A 93 -14.15 22.23 17.26
C ASP A 93 -12.70 22.71 17.40
N GLY A 94 -11.81 21.71 17.47
CA GLY A 94 -10.36 21.89 17.46
C GLY A 94 -9.77 22.16 16.07
N GLN A 95 -10.47 22.89 15.20
CA GLN A 95 -9.94 23.38 13.92
C GLN A 95 -8.91 24.50 14.16
N ARG A 96 -7.72 24.09 14.62
CA ARG A 96 -6.55 24.95 14.72
C ARG A 96 -6.09 25.30 13.31
N ARG A 97 -6.64 26.39 12.75
CA ARG A 97 -6.23 26.93 11.44
C ARG A 97 -4.70 27.05 11.42
N ARG A 98 -4.05 26.52 10.35
CA ARG A 98 -2.62 26.74 10.12
C ARG A 98 -2.37 28.26 10.13
N PRO A 99 -1.30 28.76 10.78
CA PRO A 99 -0.97 30.17 10.71
C PRO A 99 -0.65 30.52 9.26
N THR A 100 -1.44 31.40 8.65
CA THR A 100 -1.19 31.93 7.31
C THR A 100 -0.03 32.93 7.36
N SER A 101 1.19 32.43 7.55
CA SER A 101 2.37 33.15 7.08
C SER A 101 2.25 33.29 5.57
N GLN A 102 2.52 34.47 5.03
CA GLN A 102 2.55 34.73 3.58
C GLN A 102 3.82 34.13 2.94
N GLY A 103 4.02 32.83 3.13
CA GLY A 103 4.97 32.02 2.39
C GLY A 103 4.20 31.19 1.35
N GLU A 104 4.84 30.96 0.22
CA GLU A 104 4.33 30.09 -0.83
C GLU A 104 4.08 28.67 -0.28
N THR A 105 2.88 28.11 -0.52
CA THR A 105 2.54 26.78 -0.02
C THR A 105 3.42 25.74 -0.70
N VAL A 106 4.32 25.12 0.05
CA VAL A 106 5.27 24.13 -0.48
C VAL A 106 4.55 22.79 -0.70
N VAL A 107 4.10 22.57 -1.93
CA VAL A 107 3.49 21.30 -2.35
C VAL A 107 4.58 20.24 -2.58
N GLN A 108 4.44 19.03 -2.02
CA GLN A 108 5.52 18.04 -2.00
C GLN A 108 5.03 16.60 -2.25
N ILE A 109 5.82 15.84 -3.00
CA ILE A 109 5.58 14.41 -3.26
C ILE A 109 6.84 13.61 -2.94
N LEU A 110 6.71 12.50 -2.22
CA LEU A 110 7.78 11.53 -1.98
C LEU A 110 7.39 10.16 -2.58
N ALA A 111 7.91 9.88 -3.78
CA ALA A 111 7.56 8.70 -4.57
C ALA A 111 8.67 7.64 -4.48
N THR A 112 8.37 6.42 -4.02
CA THR A 112 9.39 5.51 -3.46
C THR A 112 9.24 4.02 -3.80
N SER A 113 10.35 3.31 -3.63
CA SER A 113 10.45 1.85 -3.53
C SER A 113 10.84 1.40 -2.10
N GLY A 114 10.54 2.23 -1.09
CA GLY A 114 10.82 1.95 0.33
C GLY A 114 9.85 2.69 1.25
N GLY A 115 9.67 2.23 2.49
CA GLY A 115 8.63 2.78 3.38
C GLY A 115 8.64 2.13 4.75
N PHE A 116 7.69 1.22 5.01
CA PHE A 116 7.80 0.33 6.16
C PHE A 116 8.86 -0.76 5.91
N LEU A 117 9.64 -1.06 6.94
CA LEU A 117 10.62 -2.15 6.95
C LEU A 117 10.07 -3.36 7.73
N PRO A 118 10.58 -4.58 7.53
CA PRO A 118 10.26 -5.71 8.41
C PRO A 118 10.77 -5.45 9.84
N ASP A 119 10.02 -5.89 10.86
CA ASP A 119 10.48 -5.84 12.27
C ASP A 119 11.14 -7.13 12.77
N GLY A 120 11.35 -8.10 11.87
CA GLY A 120 11.92 -9.41 12.18
C GLY A 120 10.95 -10.40 12.86
N ARG A 121 9.68 -10.02 13.10
CA ARG A 121 8.67 -10.84 13.79
C ARG A 121 7.31 -10.83 13.09
N TYR A 122 7.32 -10.85 11.76
CA TYR A 122 6.15 -10.75 10.87
C TYR A 122 5.35 -9.43 10.96
N GLY A 123 5.86 -8.43 11.69
CA GLY A 123 5.30 -7.08 11.73
C GLY A 123 6.07 -6.09 10.85
N ALA A 124 5.68 -4.82 10.97
CA ALA A 124 6.28 -3.69 10.26
C ALA A 124 6.99 -2.74 11.23
N LYS A 125 7.97 -2.01 10.72
CA LYS A 125 8.69 -0.91 11.38
C LYS A 125 8.60 0.35 10.53
N VAL A 126 8.43 1.52 11.15
CA VAL A 126 8.53 2.80 10.44
C VAL A 126 9.97 2.98 9.93
N GLY A 127 10.15 2.99 8.62
CA GLY A 127 11.46 3.11 7.99
C GLY A 127 11.95 4.56 7.86
N PRO A 128 13.22 4.78 7.46
CA PRO A 128 13.80 6.10 7.26
C PRO A 128 13.02 6.96 6.26
N ILE A 129 12.61 6.38 5.12
CA ILE A 129 11.85 7.08 4.08
C ILE A 129 10.49 7.59 4.60
N LEU A 130 9.77 6.78 5.38
CA LEU A 130 8.49 7.18 5.95
C LEU A 130 8.67 8.23 7.06
N THR A 131 9.75 8.12 7.84
CA THR A 131 10.16 9.18 8.78
C THR A 131 10.46 10.49 8.05
N HIS A 132 11.16 10.43 6.91
CA HIS A 132 11.49 11.60 6.12
C HIS A 132 10.24 12.29 5.53
N ALA A 133 9.23 11.54 5.06
CA ALA A 133 7.94 12.10 4.64
C ALA A 133 7.27 12.95 5.74
N ILE A 134 7.41 12.51 7.00
CA ILE A 134 6.86 13.20 8.18
C ILE A 134 7.68 14.46 8.53
N GLU A 135 9.00 14.41 8.37
CA GLU A 135 9.88 15.59 8.52
C GLU A 135 9.59 16.66 7.47
N LEU A 136 9.41 16.25 6.20
CA LEU A 136 9.07 17.14 5.08
C LEU A 136 7.77 17.93 5.31
N ALA A 137 6.82 17.39 6.07
CA ALA A 137 5.57 18.06 6.38
C ALA A 137 5.69 19.18 7.44
N ALA A 138 6.83 19.26 8.15
CA ALA A 138 7.14 20.29 9.15
C ALA A 138 6.05 20.53 10.23
N ALA A 139 5.21 19.53 10.50
CA ALA A 139 3.98 19.67 11.28
C ALA A 139 4.17 19.75 12.82
N GLY A 140 5.39 19.99 13.28
CA GLY A 140 5.72 20.09 14.70
C GLY A 140 5.59 18.76 15.46
N PRO A 141 5.25 18.77 16.76
CA PRO A 141 5.48 17.63 17.66
C PRO A 141 4.45 16.50 17.59
N ARG A 142 3.37 16.64 16.80
CA ARG A 142 2.29 15.64 16.67
C ARG A 142 1.74 15.58 15.23
N PRO A 143 2.58 15.20 14.25
CA PRO A 143 2.20 15.12 12.84
C PRO A 143 1.07 14.12 12.61
N ARG A 144 0.23 14.38 11.62
CA ARG A 144 -0.90 13.53 11.23
C ARG A 144 -0.59 12.77 9.94
N VAL A 145 -0.72 11.44 10.00
CA VAL A 145 -0.47 10.55 8.85
C VAL A 145 -1.73 9.77 8.54
N CYS A 146 -2.25 9.86 7.33
CA CYS A 146 -3.32 8.99 6.84
C CYS A 146 -2.75 7.90 5.93
N LEU A 147 -3.07 6.64 6.22
CA LEU A 147 -2.69 5.49 5.42
C LEU A 147 -3.77 5.17 4.38
N LEU A 148 -3.38 4.97 3.13
CA LEU A 148 -4.23 4.44 2.06
C LEU A 148 -3.70 3.06 1.64
N GLN A 149 -4.47 1.99 1.85
CA GLN A 149 -4.11 0.62 1.46
C GLN A 149 -5.07 0.05 0.39
N THR A 150 -5.73 0.93 -0.37
CA THR A 150 -6.66 0.55 -1.46
C THR A 150 -5.99 -0.33 -2.53
N ALA A 151 -4.67 -0.19 -2.72
CA ALA A 151 -3.86 -1.05 -3.59
C ALA A 151 -3.88 -2.54 -3.19
N LEU A 152 -4.13 -2.83 -1.92
CA LEU A 152 -4.30 -4.17 -1.34
C LEU A 152 -5.77 -4.50 -1.05
N GLY A 153 -6.72 -3.74 -1.63
CA GLY A 153 -8.14 -3.89 -1.35
C GLY A 153 -8.54 -3.48 0.07
N ASP A 154 -7.79 -2.55 0.70
CA ASP A 154 -8.00 -2.11 2.08
C ASP A 154 -7.88 -3.25 3.12
N ASP A 155 -6.89 -4.12 2.92
CA ASP A 155 -6.55 -5.20 3.85
C ASP A 155 -6.38 -4.70 5.29
N GLN A 156 -7.18 -5.28 6.20
CA GLN A 156 -7.23 -4.86 7.60
C GLN A 156 -5.93 -5.21 8.36
N GLY A 157 -5.18 -6.22 7.91
CA GLY A 157 -3.85 -6.54 8.41
C GLY A 157 -2.79 -5.51 8.01
N ALA A 158 -2.90 -4.91 6.83
CA ALA A 158 -2.04 -3.79 6.39
C ALA A 158 -2.18 -2.61 7.36
N TYR A 159 -3.43 -2.21 7.63
CA TYR A 159 -3.72 -1.16 8.60
C TYR A 159 -3.24 -1.54 10.01
N ALA A 160 -3.58 -2.73 10.51
CA ALA A 160 -3.15 -3.18 11.84
C ALA A 160 -1.62 -3.18 12.01
N ARG A 161 -0.86 -3.63 11.02
CA ARG A 161 0.62 -3.57 11.02
C ARG A 161 1.13 -2.14 10.99
N GLY A 162 0.52 -1.26 10.19
CA GLY A 162 0.85 0.17 10.15
C GLY A 162 0.65 0.86 11.50
N TYR A 163 -0.52 0.67 12.11
CA TYR A 163 -0.82 1.18 13.46
C TYR A 163 0.15 0.63 14.52
N ALA A 164 0.46 -0.67 14.49
CA ALA A 164 1.41 -1.29 15.42
C ALA A 164 2.82 -0.71 15.27
N ALA A 165 3.29 -0.50 14.03
CA ALA A 165 4.58 0.10 13.74
C ALA A 165 4.65 1.54 14.28
N PHE A 166 3.67 2.38 13.97
CA PHE A 166 3.65 3.77 14.44
C PHE A 166 3.53 3.87 15.97
N ASN A 167 2.63 3.12 16.60
CA ASN A 167 2.47 3.13 18.07
C ASN A 167 3.76 2.72 18.81
N ARG A 168 4.59 1.88 18.19
CA ARG A 168 5.87 1.42 18.76
C ARG A 168 7.03 2.37 18.45
N ASP A 169 7.18 2.77 17.19
CA ASP A 169 8.39 3.45 16.68
C ASP A 169 8.26 4.98 16.68
N ARG A 170 7.03 5.49 16.57
CA ARG A 170 6.69 6.91 16.40
C ARG A 170 5.39 7.28 17.13
N PRO A 171 5.31 7.10 18.47
CA PRO A 171 4.11 7.37 19.28
C PRO A 171 3.73 8.87 19.35
N ASP A 172 4.55 9.76 18.79
CA ASP A 172 4.24 11.16 18.54
C ASP A 172 3.23 11.36 17.39
N VAL A 173 3.25 10.45 16.41
CA VAL A 173 2.43 10.52 15.18
C VAL A 173 0.98 10.16 15.47
N ARG A 174 0.05 10.96 14.95
CA ARG A 174 -1.39 10.64 14.92
C ARG A 174 -1.72 9.92 13.62
N VAL A 175 -1.93 8.61 13.71
CA VAL A 175 -2.26 7.77 12.54
C VAL A 175 -3.77 7.69 12.32
N SER A 176 -4.18 7.86 11.07
CA SER A 176 -5.52 7.54 10.58
C SER A 176 -5.44 6.68 9.31
N HIS A 177 -6.58 6.24 8.80
CA HIS A 177 -6.65 5.59 7.50
C HIS A 177 -7.99 5.86 6.82
N LEU A 178 -7.96 5.87 5.49
CA LEU A 178 -9.15 5.87 4.64
C LEU A 178 -9.24 4.51 3.95
N ALA A 179 -10.25 3.73 4.33
CA ALA A 179 -10.65 2.52 3.63
C ALA A 179 -11.91 2.80 2.81
N LEU A 180 -11.98 2.26 1.60
CA LEU A 180 -13.10 2.39 0.67
C LEU A 180 -13.91 1.07 0.55
N PHE A 181 -13.34 -0.05 1.00
CA PHE A 181 -14.03 -1.35 1.08
C PHE A 181 -14.54 -1.67 2.50
N PRO A 182 -15.76 -2.23 2.65
CA PRO A 182 -16.79 -2.41 1.62
C PRO A 182 -17.52 -1.10 1.26
N MET A 183 -17.28 -0.04 2.03
CA MET A 183 -17.71 1.34 1.78
C MET A 183 -16.73 2.30 2.49
N PRO A 184 -16.70 3.61 2.16
CA PRO A 184 -15.89 4.58 2.86
C PRO A 184 -16.07 4.55 4.38
N ASN A 185 -14.98 4.38 5.13
CA ASN A 185 -14.98 4.41 6.60
C ASN A 185 -15.10 5.84 7.18
N ILE A 186 -14.85 6.87 6.36
CA ILE A 186 -14.92 8.28 6.75
C ILE A 186 -16.09 8.97 6.01
N PRO A 187 -17.03 9.66 6.70
CA PRO A 187 -18.13 10.38 6.07
C PRO A 187 -17.69 11.58 5.21
N ASP A 188 -16.75 12.39 5.70
CA ASP A 188 -16.13 13.50 4.95
C ASP A 188 -14.70 13.15 4.59
N ILE A 189 -14.54 12.44 3.46
CA ILE A 189 -13.24 12.02 2.92
C ILE A 189 -12.36 13.25 2.64
N ARG A 190 -12.93 14.33 2.10
CA ARG A 190 -12.21 15.53 1.66
C ARG A 190 -11.65 16.29 2.86
N GLY A 191 -12.50 16.62 3.84
CA GLY A 191 -12.06 17.28 5.07
C GLY A 191 -11.08 16.43 5.87
N HIS A 192 -11.24 15.10 5.86
CA HIS A 192 -10.29 14.19 6.50
C HIS A 192 -8.90 14.23 5.86
N LEU A 193 -8.80 14.16 4.53
CA LEU A 193 -7.51 14.16 3.82
C LEU A 193 -6.82 15.54 3.87
N LEU A 194 -7.57 16.64 3.73
CA LEU A 194 -7.07 18.01 3.90
C LEU A 194 -6.57 18.31 5.33
N ALA A 195 -7.04 17.56 6.33
CA ALA A 195 -6.65 17.73 7.73
C ALA A 195 -5.40 16.94 8.13
N GLN A 196 -4.73 16.27 7.19
CA GLN A 196 -3.49 15.53 7.41
C GLN A 196 -2.25 16.40 7.19
N ASP A 197 -1.10 15.89 7.61
CA ASP A 197 0.21 16.47 7.28
C ASP A 197 0.94 15.60 6.25
N VAL A 198 0.73 14.27 6.30
CA VAL A 198 1.16 13.30 5.29
C VAL A 198 0.00 12.37 4.90
N ILE A 199 -0.13 12.06 3.62
CA ILE A 199 -0.95 10.95 3.11
C ILE A 199 0.00 9.91 2.51
N TRP A 200 -0.08 8.66 2.96
CA TRP A 200 0.84 7.59 2.53
C TRP A 200 0.10 6.45 1.82
N ALA A 201 0.32 6.33 0.52
CA ALA A 201 -0.21 5.25 -0.31
C ALA A 201 0.67 3.99 -0.26
N GLY A 202 0.05 2.85 0.07
CA GLY A 202 0.69 1.54 0.09
C GLY A 202 0.95 0.95 -1.30
N GLY A 203 1.80 -0.07 -1.34
CA GLY A 203 2.01 -0.91 -2.52
C GLY A 203 0.86 -1.90 -2.72
N GLY A 204 0.82 -2.56 -3.90
CA GLY A 204 -0.24 -3.47 -4.30
C GLY A 204 -0.58 -3.31 -5.79
N SER A 205 -1.85 -3.46 -6.17
CA SER A 205 -2.30 -3.21 -7.55
C SER A 205 -2.59 -1.73 -7.78
N VAL A 206 -1.79 -1.09 -8.65
CA VAL A 206 -2.02 0.30 -9.08
C VAL A 206 -3.23 0.41 -10.01
N ALA A 207 -3.51 -0.63 -10.81
CA ALA A 207 -4.72 -0.66 -11.63
C ALA A 207 -5.99 -0.64 -10.76
N ASN A 208 -6.00 -1.43 -9.68
CA ASN A 208 -7.15 -1.50 -8.77
C ASN A 208 -7.33 -0.20 -7.98
N LEU A 209 -6.24 0.36 -7.41
CA LEU A 209 -6.37 1.60 -6.64
C LEU A 209 -6.84 2.75 -7.54
N LEU A 210 -6.32 2.90 -8.76
CA LEU A 210 -6.72 3.97 -9.68
C LEU A 210 -8.19 3.81 -10.11
N ALA A 211 -8.65 2.58 -10.38
CA ALA A 211 -10.04 2.32 -10.72
C ALA A 211 -11.00 2.67 -9.58
N VAL A 212 -10.67 2.27 -8.34
CA VAL A 212 -11.47 2.58 -7.15
C VAL A 212 -11.44 4.09 -6.85
N TRP A 213 -10.27 4.71 -6.91
CA TRP A 213 -10.10 6.16 -6.67
C TRP A 213 -10.86 7.00 -7.69
N ALA A 214 -10.93 6.58 -8.96
CA ALA A 214 -11.74 7.23 -9.99
C ALA A 214 -13.25 7.18 -9.65
N VAL A 215 -13.77 6.03 -9.20
CA VAL A 215 -15.18 5.88 -8.78
C VAL A 215 -15.51 6.77 -7.58
N HIS A 216 -14.58 6.95 -6.65
CA HIS A 216 -14.76 7.78 -5.45
C HIS A 216 -14.35 9.25 -5.62
N GLY A 217 -13.92 9.69 -6.82
CA GLY A 217 -13.45 11.06 -7.07
C GLY A 217 -12.18 11.44 -6.28
N LEU A 218 -11.40 10.46 -5.82
CA LEU A 218 -10.30 10.67 -4.88
C LEU A 218 -9.12 11.43 -5.51
N GLY A 219 -8.96 11.35 -6.84
CA GLY A 219 -7.90 12.07 -7.55
C GLY A 219 -7.95 13.58 -7.34
N GLU A 220 -9.13 14.19 -7.45
CA GLU A 220 -9.32 15.63 -7.22
C GLU A 220 -9.11 16.00 -5.75
N ILE A 221 -9.55 15.15 -4.82
CA ILE A 221 -9.34 15.37 -3.37
C ILE A 221 -7.86 15.30 -3.01
N LEU A 222 -7.10 14.37 -3.62
CA LEU A 222 -5.66 14.21 -3.40
C LEU A 222 -4.86 15.35 -4.05
N ARG A 223 -5.27 15.83 -5.23
CA ARG A 223 -4.75 17.05 -5.84
C ARG A 223 -4.95 18.26 -4.93
N GLU A 224 -6.16 18.46 -4.41
CA GLU A 224 -6.44 19.58 -3.50
C GLU A 224 -5.64 19.46 -2.20
N ALA A 225 -5.50 18.26 -1.63
CA ALA A 225 -4.66 18.04 -0.44
C ALA A 225 -3.19 18.40 -0.70
N TRP A 226 -2.64 17.99 -1.84
CA TRP A 226 -1.29 18.35 -2.26
C TRP A 226 -1.11 19.87 -2.42
N GLU A 227 -2.04 20.52 -3.11
CA GLU A 227 -2.08 21.97 -3.34
C GLU A 227 -2.26 22.77 -2.02
N ALA A 228 -2.91 22.18 -1.01
CA ALA A 228 -3.00 22.70 0.35
C ALA A 228 -1.72 22.47 1.21
N GLY A 229 -0.68 21.85 0.64
CA GLY A 229 0.58 21.56 1.33
C GLY A 229 0.48 20.37 2.29
N VAL A 230 -0.29 19.34 1.93
CA VAL A 230 -0.16 17.99 2.51
C VAL A 230 0.92 17.25 1.72
N VAL A 231 1.85 16.58 2.42
CA VAL A 231 2.86 15.76 1.74
C VAL A 231 2.20 14.48 1.23
N LEU A 232 2.19 14.27 -0.08
CA LEU A 232 1.81 12.98 -0.65
C LEU A 232 3.03 12.08 -0.68
N GLY A 233 2.91 10.89 -0.10
CA GLY A 233 3.96 9.88 -0.14
C GLY A 233 3.39 8.54 -0.58
N GLY A 234 4.24 7.65 -1.08
CA GLY A 234 3.83 6.27 -1.26
C GLY A 234 4.89 5.38 -1.86
N VAL A 235 4.68 4.09 -1.64
CA VAL A 235 5.60 3.02 -2.04
C VAL A 235 4.99 2.17 -3.15
N SER A 236 5.80 1.74 -4.13
CA SER A 236 5.38 0.80 -5.17
C SER A 236 4.20 1.36 -6.01
N ALA A 237 3.04 0.70 -6.05
CA ALA A 237 1.82 1.24 -6.63
C ALA A 237 1.45 2.65 -6.12
N GLY A 238 1.69 2.92 -4.83
CA GLY A 238 1.53 4.24 -4.21
C GLY A 238 2.60 5.27 -4.58
N SER A 239 3.70 4.87 -5.21
CA SER A 239 4.67 5.77 -5.85
C SER A 239 4.24 6.11 -7.28
N LEU A 240 3.82 5.08 -8.01
CA LEU A 240 3.43 5.18 -9.41
C LEU A 240 2.15 6.03 -9.57
N CYS A 241 1.17 5.92 -8.67
CA CYS A 241 -0.13 6.59 -8.83
C CYS A 241 -0.06 8.12 -8.94
N TRP A 242 0.97 8.78 -8.41
CA TRP A 242 1.16 10.24 -8.52
C TRP A 242 1.61 10.71 -9.92
N HIS A 243 2.15 9.79 -10.72
CA HIS A 243 2.76 10.02 -12.02
C HIS A 243 1.74 9.89 -13.16
N VAL A 244 2.16 10.16 -14.40
CA VAL A 244 1.36 9.88 -15.60
C VAL A 244 1.15 8.37 -15.77
N GLY A 245 2.18 7.58 -15.50
CA GLY A 245 2.17 6.13 -15.75
C GLY A 245 3.48 5.45 -15.36
N GLY A 246 3.61 4.16 -15.65
CA GLY A 246 4.76 3.35 -15.24
C GLY A 246 4.59 1.86 -15.57
N THR A 247 5.53 1.01 -15.17
CA THR A 247 5.40 -0.46 -15.32
C THR A 247 4.77 -1.11 -14.10
N THR A 248 3.82 -2.03 -14.31
CA THR A 248 3.14 -2.77 -13.25
C THR A 248 2.80 -4.22 -13.63
N ASP A 249 2.76 -5.07 -12.61
CA ASP A 249 2.29 -6.45 -12.53
C ASP A 249 0.81 -6.56 -12.06
N SER A 250 0.08 -5.43 -11.97
CA SER A 250 -1.32 -5.38 -11.51
C SER A 250 -2.29 -6.29 -12.27
N PHE A 251 -1.90 -6.78 -13.45
CA PHE A 251 -2.71 -7.62 -14.35
C PHE A 251 -2.22 -9.08 -14.45
N GLY A 252 -1.29 -9.50 -13.58
CA GLY A 252 -0.64 -10.80 -13.60
C GLY A 252 0.89 -10.69 -13.65
N PRO A 253 1.60 -11.84 -13.68
CA PRO A 253 3.06 -11.88 -13.51
C PRO A 253 3.86 -11.19 -14.62
N ASP A 254 3.26 -10.98 -15.80
CA ASP A 254 3.90 -10.25 -16.89
C ASP A 254 3.68 -8.74 -16.75
N LEU A 255 4.77 -8.00 -16.60
CA LEU A 255 4.78 -6.54 -16.48
C LEU A 255 4.21 -5.85 -17.72
N ARG A 256 3.40 -4.81 -17.51
CA ARG A 256 2.74 -3.99 -18.54
C ARG A 256 2.82 -2.50 -18.20
N PRO A 257 2.70 -1.59 -19.18
CA PRO A 257 2.46 -0.18 -18.87
C PRO A 257 1.09 0.02 -18.21
N VAL A 258 1.02 1.01 -17.33
CA VAL A 258 -0.20 1.73 -16.97
C VAL A 258 0.02 3.20 -17.30
N THR A 259 -0.98 3.88 -17.88
CA THR A 259 -0.84 5.24 -18.47
C THR A 259 -1.91 6.22 -17.99
N ASN A 260 -2.68 5.82 -16.98
CA ASN A 260 -3.80 6.58 -16.40
C ASN A 260 -3.58 6.86 -14.89
N GLY A 261 -2.33 7.13 -14.49
CA GLY A 261 -2.05 7.66 -13.15
C GLY A 261 -2.65 9.06 -12.95
N LEU A 262 -2.57 9.59 -11.73
CA LEU A 262 -3.19 10.87 -11.37
C LEU A 262 -2.51 12.08 -12.04
N ALA A 263 -1.32 11.90 -12.64
CA ALA A 263 -0.58 12.95 -13.34
C ALA A 263 -0.42 14.24 -12.52
N LEU A 264 -0.14 14.11 -11.22
CA LEU A 264 0.34 15.22 -10.39
C LEU A 264 1.80 15.54 -10.77
N LEU A 265 2.58 14.51 -11.08
CA LEU A 265 3.90 14.61 -11.67
C LEU A 265 3.83 14.26 -13.17
N PRO A 266 4.39 15.11 -14.08
CA PRO A 266 4.29 14.95 -15.54
C PRO A 266 5.24 13.87 -16.11
N PHE A 267 5.83 13.05 -15.24
CA PHE A 267 6.79 12.02 -15.57
C PHE A 267 6.17 10.63 -15.52
N SER A 268 6.87 9.63 -16.03
CA SER A 268 6.60 8.23 -15.70
C SER A 268 7.39 7.79 -14.46
N ASN A 269 6.95 6.71 -13.79
CA ASN A 269 7.65 6.14 -12.65
C ASN A 269 7.67 4.61 -12.66
N THR A 270 8.86 4.04 -12.48
CA THR A 270 9.04 2.59 -12.31
C THR A 270 9.73 2.30 -10.97
N PRO A 271 8.96 1.94 -9.93
CA PRO A 271 9.53 1.44 -8.68
C PRO A 271 10.03 0.00 -8.83
N HIS A 272 10.86 -0.45 -7.88
CA HIS A 272 11.47 -1.79 -7.78
C HIS A 272 12.39 -2.17 -8.95
N TYR A 273 13.14 -1.19 -9.44
CA TYR A 273 13.83 -1.27 -10.74
C TYR A 273 14.95 -2.32 -10.81
N ASP A 274 15.53 -2.67 -9.67
CA ASP A 274 16.56 -3.68 -9.45
C ASP A 274 15.98 -5.09 -9.18
N SER A 275 14.69 -5.19 -8.83
CA SER A 275 14.11 -6.41 -8.26
C SER A 275 13.69 -7.48 -9.27
N GLU A 276 13.42 -7.10 -10.51
CA GLU A 276 12.89 -8.01 -11.56
C GLU A 276 13.64 -7.83 -12.88
N PRO A 277 14.26 -8.89 -13.45
CA PRO A 277 15.07 -8.78 -14.67
C PRO A 277 14.35 -8.20 -15.89
N GLY A 278 13.03 -8.38 -15.98
CA GLY A 278 12.23 -7.86 -17.10
C GLY A 278 11.89 -6.38 -16.99
N ARG A 279 11.95 -5.79 -15.79
CA ARG A 279 11.41 -4.45 -15.47
C ARG A 279 12.23 -3.33 -16.11
N ARG A 280 13.55 -3.35 -15.93
CA ARG A 280 14.48 -2.36 -16.50
C ARG A 280 14.45 -2.33 -18.04
N PRO A 281 14.58 -3.47 -18.75
CA PRO A 281 14.41 -3.50 -20.21
C PRO A 281 13.02 -3.09 -20.69
N LEU A 282 11.94 -3.42 -19.96
CA LEU A 282 10.58 -3.03 -20.35
C LEU A 282 10.38 -1.51 -20.24
N TYR A 283 10.74 -0.92 -19.10
CA TYR A 283 10.58 0.52 -18.88
C TYR A 283 11.37 1.34 -19.91
N GLN A 284 12.62 0.96 -20.16
CA GLN A 284 13.44 1.58 -21.20
C GLN A 284 12.76 1.52 -22.58
N ARG A 285 12.22 0.36 -23.00
CA ARG A 285 11.47 0.27 -24.26
C ARG A 285 10.26 1.20 -24.30
N LEU A 286 9.45 1.24 -23.23
CA LEU A 286 8.24 2.07 -23.17
C LEU A 286 8.54 3.58 -23.20
N VAL A 287 9.70 4.01 -22.72
CA VAL A 287 10.16 5.41 -22.86
C VAL A 287 10.72 5.66 -24.27
N ALA A 288 11.45 4.70 -24.83
CA ALA A 288 12.02 4.77 -26.17
C ALA A 288 10.98 4.74 -27.30
N ASP A 289 9.89 3.99 -27.16
CA ASP A 289 8.78 3.95 -28.12
C ASP A 289 7.76 5.08 -27.91
N GLY A 290 7.79 5.76 -26.76
CA GLY A 290 6.91 6.88 -26.43
C GLY A 290 5.58 6.50 -25.77
N THR A 291 5.39 5.22 -25.40
CA THR A 291 4.23 4.76 -24.60
C THR A 291 4.19 5.42 -23.22
N LEU A 292 5.37 5.71 -22.65
CA LEU A 292 5.55 6.46 -21.41
C LEU A 292 6.40 7.72 -21.68
N PRO A 293 6.12 8.85 -21.02
CA PRO A 293 7.00 10.01 -21.05
C PRO A 293 8.33 9.70 -20.35
N ALA A 294 9.33 10.56 -20.55
CA ALA A 294 10.55 10.58 -19.72
C ALA A 294 10.21 10.58 -18.22
N GLY A 295 11.03 9.93 -17.41
CA GLY A 295 10.72 9.79 -16.00
C GLY A 295 11.76 9.10 -15.15
N TRP A 296 11.32 8.54 -14.02
CA TRP A 296 12.20 8.16 -12.93
C TRP A 296 11.98 6.72 -12.47
N ALA A 297 13.06 5.95 -12.37
CA ALA A 297 13.04 4.64 -11.74
C ALA A 297 13.78 4.65 -10.41
N THR A 298 13.39 3.76 -9.49
CA THR A 298 14.00 3.63 -8.16
C THR A 298 14.26 2.16 -7.84
N ASP A 299 15.49 1.86 -7.44
CA ASP A 299 15.85 0.60 -6.82
C ASP A 299 15.12 0.47 -5.45
N ASP A 300 14.94 -0.75 -4.94
CA ASP A 300 14.33 -0.97 -3.62
C ASP A 300 15.05 -0.17 -2.53
N GLY A 301 14.28 0.50 -1.65
CA GLY A 301 14.81 1.36 -0.59
C GLY A 301 15.21 2.77 -1.03
N VAL A 302 14.87 3.19 -2.25
CA VAL A 302 15.07 4.57 -2.75
C VAL A 302 13.75 5.34 -2.85
N GLY A 303 13.79 6.65 -2.56
CA GLY A 303 12.69 7.59 -2.74
C GLY A 303 13.12 8.84 -3.52
N LEU A 304 12.17 9.44 -4.24
CA LEU A 304 12.34 10.68 -5.01
C LEU A 304 11.51 11.77 -4.36
N HIS A 305 12.15 12.85 -3.90
CA HIS A 305 11.48 13.99 -3.31
C HIS A 305 11.28 15.08 -4.35
N PHE A 306 10.01 15.42 -4.61
CA PHE A 306 9.60 16.51 -5.48
C PHE A 306 9.03 17.68 -4.68
N ARG A 307 9.31 18.90 -5.14
CA ARG A 307 8.64 20.14 -4.73
C ARG A 307 7.97 20.73 -5.97
N GLY A 308 6.65 20.89 -5.94
CA GLY A 308 5.91 21.01 -7.19
C GLY A 308 6.20 19.78 -8.06
N THR A 309 6.58 20.02 -9.31
CA THR A 309 7.04 18.99 -10.24
C THR A 309 8.56 18.82 -10.29
N ASP A 310 9.32 19.64 -9.57
CA ASP A 310 10.79 19.65 -9.65
C ASP A 310 11.39 18.63 -8.67
N LEU A 311 12.30 17.78 -9.16
CA LEU A 311 13.02 16.85 -8.29
C LEU A 311 14.02 17.64 -7.42
N VAL A 312 13.85 17.57 -6.10
CA VAL A 312 14.76 18.16 -5.11
C VAL A 312 15.96 17.25 -4.91
N GLU A 313 15.71 15.97 -4.61
CA GLU A 313 16.75 14.97 -4.39
C GLU A 313 16.19 13.53 -4.49
N ALA A 314 17.11 12.57 -4.61
CA ALA A 314 16.83 11.18 -4.30
C ALA A 314 17.36 10.85 -2.90
N VAL A 315 16.65 10.02 -2.14
CA VAL A 315 16.98 9.61 -0.77
C VAL A 315 16.94 8.08 -0.63
N ALA A 316 17.70 7.49 0.29
CA ALA A 316 17.75 6.04 0.47
C ALA A 316 17.74 5.57 1.93
N ASP A 317 17.17 4.39 2.17
CA ASP A 317 17.17 3.68 3.47
C ASP A 317 18.35 2.71 3.68
N ARG A 318 19.25 2.60 2.69
CA ARG A 318 20.46 1.77 2.70
C ARG A 318 21.49 2.25 1.67
N PRO A 319 22.78 1.90 1.81
CA PRO A 319 23.79 2.23 0.81
C PRO A 319 23.69 1.34 -0.45
N GLY A 320 24.27 1.80 -1.56
CA GLY A 320 24.49 1.02 -2.79
C GLY A 320 23.32 0.96 -3.78
N VAL A 321 22.16 1.49 -3.42
CA VAL A 321 20.95 1.58 -4.26
C VAL A 321 20.86 2.95 -4.95
N HIS A 322 20.19 3.02 -6.11
CA HIS A 322 20.16 4.21 -6.97
C HIS A 322 18.75 4.61 -7.39
N ALA A 323 18.60 5.90 -7.70
CA ALA A 323 17.54 6.39 -8.58
C ALA A 323 18.09 6.51 -10.01
N TRP A 324 17.21 6.50 -11.00
CA TRP A 324 17.59 6.57 -12.41
C TRP A 324 16.66 7.52 -13.16
N ARG A 325 17.23 8.49 -13.89
CA ARG A 325 16.50 9.28 -14.90
C ARG A 325 16.51 8.49 -16.20
N VAL A 326 15.35 8.20 -16.77
CA VAL A 326 15.21 7.45 -18.03
C VAL A 326 14.46 8.32 -19.03
N GLU A 327 15.09 8.57 -20.18
CA GLU A 327 14.63 9.51 -21.20
C GLU A 327 14.84 8.92 -22.60
N ARG A 328 14.14 9.45 -23.60
CA ARG A 328 14.36 9.08 -24.98
C ARG A 328 15.54 9.87 -25.56
N GLY A 329 16.57 9.15 -26.00
CA GLY A 329 17.77 9.71 -26.63
C GLY A 329 17.53 10.20 -28.07
N PRO A 330 18.49 10.94 -28.65
CA PRO A 330 18.38 11.48 -30.01
C PRO A 330 18.30 10.41 -31.12
N ASP A 331 18.80 9.21 -30.86
CA ASP A 331 18.70 8.02 -31.72
C ASP A 331 17.38 7.25 -31.56
N GLY A 332 16.52 7.71 -30.65
CA GLY A 332 15.26 7.06 -30.30
C GLY A 332 15.39 5.92 -29.30
N ALA A 333 16.60 5.55 -28.84
CA ALA A 333 16.81 4.58 -27.77
C ALA A 333 16.53 5.21 -26.39
N ALA A 334 16.50 4.38 -25.34
CA ALA A 334 16.45 4.90 -23.97
C ALA A 334 17.85 5.27 -23.48
N VAL A 335 17.99 6.49 -22.96
CA VAL A 335 19.16 6.94 -22.22
C VAL A 335 18.83 6.89 -20.73
N GLU A 336 19.76 6.37 -19.95
CA GLU A 336 19.61 6.17 -18.52
C GLU A 336 20.76 6.82 -17.76
N THR A 337 20.43 7.71 -16.84
CA THR A 337 21.40 8.46 -16.03
C THR A 337 21.21 8.13 -14.55
N PRO A 338 22.22 7.59 -13.85
CA PRO A 338 22.14 7.32 -12.42
C PRO A 338 22.06 8.61 -11.60
N VAL A 339 21.24 8.58 -10.55
CA VAL A 339 21.17 9.60 -9.50
C VAL A 339 21.51 8.91 -8.18
N VAL A 340 22.62 9.34 -7.58
CA VAL A 340 23.10 8.82 -6.30
C VAL A 340 22.23 9.42 -5.18
N PRO A 341 21.50 8.60 -4.39
CA PRO A 341 20.63 9.11 -3.35
C PRO A 341 21.41 9.49 -2.09
N ARG A 342 20.91 10.49 -1.36
CA ARG A 342 21.38 10.82 -0.01
C ARG A 342 20.89 9.75 0.98
N LEU A 343 21.81 9.18 1.74
CA LEU A 343 21.46 8.22 2.78
C LEU A 343 20.72 8.92 3.94
N LEU A 344 19.57 8.36 4.34
CA LEU A 344 18.76 8.91 5.43
C LEU A 344 19.28 8.46 6.82
N PRO A 345 19.06 9.26 7.88
CA PRO A 345 19.30 8.82 9.25
C PRO A 345 18.52 7.55 9.59
N GLY A 346 19.14 6.62 10.31
CA GLY A 346 18.54 5.32 10.63
C GLY A 346 18.47 4.33 9.45
N ALA A 347 19.05 4.68 8.29
CA ALA A 347 19.35 3.72 7.23
C ALA A 347 20.18 2.55 7.76
N SER A 348 19.82 1.33 7.39
CA SER A 348 20.62 0.16 7.72
C SER A 348 21.91 0.17 6.89
N GLY A 349 23.03 0.38 7.58
CA GLY A 349 24.33 -0.07 7.08
C GLY A 349 24.28 -1.58 6.81
N ALA A 350 25.06 -2.05 5.84
CA ALA A 350 25.00 -3.42 5.38
C ALA A 350 25.30 -4.43 6.50
N ASP A 351 24.25 -5.09 7.00
CA ASP A 351 24.29 -6.37 7.73
C ASP A 351 22.88 -6.97 7.81
N LEU A 352 22.43 -7.55 6.69
CA LEU A 352 21.51 -8.69 6.72
C LEU A 352 22.35 -9.94 6.42
N PRO A 353 22.48 -10.90 7.35
CA PRO A 353 23.19 -12.15 7.06
C PRO A 353 22.46 -12.89 5.93
N GLY A 354 23.24 -13.38 4.95
CA GLY A 354 22.75 -13.98 3.70
C GLY A 354 22.47 -15.47 3.74
#